data_AF-A0A1M5VW07-F1
#
_entry.id   AF-A0A1M5VW07-F1
#
_cell.length_a   1.000
_cell.length_b   1.000
_cell.length_c   1.000
_cell.angle_alpha   90.00
_cell.angle_beta   90.00
_cell.angle_gamma   90.00
#
_symmetry.space_group_name_H-M   'P 1'
#
loop_
_entity.id
_entity.type
_entity.pdbx_description
1 polymer ?
#
loop_
_entity_poly.entity_id
_entity_poly.type
_entity_poly.pdbx_seq_one_letter_code
_entity_poly.pdbx_strand_id
1 'polypeptide(L)'
;MDKTYVVSISGVSGSGKTTITKQLEAEYDNAIALYFDDYHFANAPTDFASWVKRGANYNEWKLDPFVHDVKRYYETANLTIFF
;
A
#
# COMPACT_ATOMS: atom_id res chain seq x y z
N MET A 1 -18.76 17.82 0.85
CA MET A 1 -18.25 16.49 0.49
C MET A 1 -16.90 16.37 1.14
N ASP A 2 -16.74 15.40 2.04
CA ASP A 2 -15.46 15.18 2.70
C ASP A 2 -14.53 14.44 1.74
N LYS A 3 -13.35 15.00 1.57
CA LYS A 3 -12.32 14.48 0.67
C LYS A 3 -11.59 13.35 1.38
N THR A 4 -11.50 12.17 0.75
CA THR A 4 -10.61 11.11 1.23
C THR A 4 -9.15 11.48 1.05
N TYR A 5 -8.37 11.29 2.10
CA TYR A 5 -6.92 11.49 2.08
C TYR A 5 -6.21 10.13 2.04
N VAL A 6 -5.25 10.01 1.12
CA VAL A 6 -4.38 8.83 1.03
C VAL A 6 -3.02 9.24 1.59
N VAL A 7 -2.55 8.52 2.61
CA VAL A 7 -1.26 8.75 3.26
C VAL A 7 -0.39 7.52 3.06
N SER A 8 0.78 7.69 2.43
CA SER A 8 1.78 6.63 2.30
C SER A 8 2.79 6.70 3.43
N ILE A 9 2.98 5.60 4.16
CA ILE A 9 3.94 5.49 5.25
C ILE A 9 5.03 4.50 4.83
N SER A 10 6.25 4.99 4.64
CA SER A 10 7.39 4.21 4.17
C SER A 10 8.60 4.37 5.09
N GLY A 11 9.57 3.45 5.00
CA GLY A 11 10.71 3.40 5.92
C GLY A 11 11.27 1.98 6.10
N VAL A 12 12.50 1.89 6.58
CA VAL A 12 13.21 0.62 6.79
C VAL A 12 12.55 -0.24 7.88
N SER A 13 12.89 -1.53 7.94
CA SER A 13 12.46 -2.39 9.05
C SER A 13 12.88 -1.78 10.40
N GLY A 14 11.98 -1.80 11.39
CA GLY A 14 12.22 -1.18 12.70
C GLY A 14 12.02 0.34 12.78
N SER A 15 11.69 1.03 11.68
CA SER A 15 11.50 2.51 11.70
C SER A 15 10.20 3.00 12.35
N GLY A 16 9.41 2.10 12.96
CA GLY A 16 8.15 2.46 13.63
C GLY A 16 6.93 2.68 12.74
N LYS A 17 6.97 2.33 11.44
CA LYS A 17 5.84 2.48 10.49
C LYS A 17 4.53 1.90 11.04
N THR A 18 4.56 0.63 11.42
CA THR A 18 3.38 -0.07 11.93
C THR A 18 2.83 0.58 13.20
N THR A 19 3.71 1.15 14.05
CA THR A 19 3.30 1.86 15.26
C THR A 19 2.54 3.14 14.91
N ILE A 20 3.08 3.98 14.02
CA ILE A 20 2.41 5.22 13.64
C ILE A 20 1.13 4.96 12.84
N THR A 21 1.12 3.96 11.95
CA THR A 21 -0.08 3.57 11.20
C THR A 21 -1.21 3.14 12.13
N LYS A 22 -0.93 2.28 13.13
CA LYS A 22 -1.94 1.85 14.10
C LYS A 22 -2.46 2.99 14.97
N GLN A 23 -1.59 3.92 15.36
CA GLN A 23 -2.01 5.09 16.13
C GLN A 23 -2.93 6.00 15.31
N LEU A 24 -2.62 6.22 14.02
CA LEU A 24 -3.47 6.99 13.12
C LEU A 24 -4.84 6.31 12.92
N GLU A 25 -4.86 4.99 12.73
CA GLU A 25 -6.10 4.23 12.58
C GLU A 25 -6.96 4.27 13.86
N ALA A 26 -6.34 4.26 15.05
CA ALA A 26 -7.05 4.39 16.32
C ALA A 26 -7.57 5.81 16.63
N GLU A 27 -6.92 6.85 16.09
CA GLU A 27 -7.30 8.25 16.30
C GLU A 27 -8.48 8.69 15.42
N TYR A 28 -8.65 8.06 14.25
CA TYR A 28 -9.68 8.43 13.27
C TYR A 28 -10.63 7.27 12.98
N ASP A 29 -11.89 7.40 13.40
CA ASP A 29 -12.95 6.38 13.23
C ASP A 29 -13.23 5.99 11.75
N ASN A 30 -12.80 6.83 10.80
CA ASN A 30 -12.98 6.63 9.36
C ASN A 30 -11.67 6.36 8.62
N ALA A 31 -10.59 6.03 9.33
CA ALA A 31 -9.33 5.60 8.73
C ALA A 31 -9.30 4.09 8.53
N ILE A 32 -8.56 3.67 7.50
CA ILE A 32 -8.24 2.27 7.23
C ILE A 32 -6.76 2.16 6.88
N ALA A 33 -6.09 1.17 7.46
CA ALA A 33 -4.72 0.82 7.11
C ALA A 33 -4.68 -0.32 6.08
N LEU A 34 -3.90 -0.12 5.01
CA LEU A 34 -3.53 -1.18 4.07
C LEU A 34 -2.04 -1.48 4.25
N TYR A 35 -1.70 -2.71 4.62
CA TYR A 35 -0.32 -3.15 4.84
C TYR A 35 0.19 -3.91 3.61
N PHE A 36 1.25 -3.42 2.98
CA PHE A 36 1.78 -3.99 1.73
C PHE A 36 2.20 -5.46 1.86
N ASP A 37 2.67 -5.86 3.04
CA ASP A 37 3.09 -7.20 3.41
C ASP A 37 1.93 -8.19 3.62
N ASP A 38 0.70 -7.72 3.79
CA ASP A 38 -0.50 -8.58 3.86
C ASP A 38 -0.95 -9.07 2.47
N TYR A 39 -0.38 -8.52 1.38
CA TYR A 39 -0.74 -8.87 0.02
C TYR A 39 0.18 -9.94 -0.55
N HIS A 40 -0.44 -10.95 -1.17
CA HIS A 40 0.29 -11.91 -1.98
C HIS A 40 0.39 -11.43 -3.42
N PHE A 41 1.61 -11.14 -3.88
CA PHE A 41 1.89 -10.74 -5.26
C PHE A 41 2.49 -11.91 -6.02
N ALA A 42 1.76 -12.46 -6.99
CA ALA A 42 2.11 -13.70 -7.69
C ALA A 42 3.52 -13.70 -8.33
N ASN A 43 4.01 -12.53 -8.76
CA ASN A 43 5.33 -12.38 -9.39
C ASN A 43 6.30 -11.55 -8.53
N ALA A 44 6.04 -11.39 -7.23
CA ALA A 44 6.99 -10.70 -6.36
C ALA A 44 8.34 -11.43 -6.36
N PRO A 45 9.46 -10.70 -6.46
CA PRO A 45 10.78 -11.27 -6.32
C PRO A 45 10.94 -11.92 -4.94
N THR A 46 11.35 -13.19 -4.91
CA THR A 46 11.59 -13.93 -3.66
C THR A 46 13.00 -13.72 -3.13
N ASP A 47 13.96 -13.49 -4.01
CA ASP A 47 15.34 -13.11 -3.69
C ASP A 47 15.55 -11.62 -3.99
N PHE A 48 15.37 -10.79 -2.97
CA PHE A 48 15.56 -9.35 -3.07
C PHE A 48 17.00 -8.97 -3.42
N ALA A 49 18.01 -9.72 -2.98
CA ALA A 49 19.40 -9.41 -3.26
C ALA A 49 19.72 -9.64 -4.75
N SER A 50 19.26 -10.75 -5.32
CA SER A 50 19.34 -11.02 -6.75
C SER A 50 18.53 -10.01 -7.57
N TRP A 51 17.31 -9.69 -7.14
CA TRP A 51 16.46 -8.71 -7.82
C TRP A 51 17.11 -7.32 -7.89
N VAL A 52 17.71 -6.85 -6.78
CA VAL A 52 18.48 -5.60 -6.77
C VAL A 52 19.66 -5.68 -7.74
N LYS A 53 20.42 -6.78 -7.74
CA LYS A 53 21.57 -6.98 -8.65
C LYS A 53 21.18 -6.99 -10.13
N ARG A 54 19.98 -7.47 -10.47
CA ARG A 54 19.43 -7.46 -11.84
C ARG A 54 18.81 -6.12 -12.26
N GLY A 55 18.89 -5.08 -11.42
CA GLY A 55 18.43 -3.73 -11.73
C GLY A 55 17.11 -3.33 -11.07
N ALA A 56 16.58 -4.11 -10.12
CA ALA A 56 15.41 -3.77 -9.33
C ALA A 56 14.17 -3.35 -10.16
N ASN A 57 13.83 -4.14 -11.19
CA ASN A 57 12.69 -3.83 -12.04
C ASN A 57 11.37 -3.91 -11.26
N TYR A 58 10.78 -2.76 -10.96
CA TYR A 58 9.51 -2.66 -10.23
C TYR A 58 8.31 -3.26 -10.98
N ASN A 59 8.37 -3.35 -12.32
CA ASN A 59 7.28 -3.95 -13.10
C ASN A 59 7.14 -5.48 -12.90
N GLU A 60 8.12 -6.12 -12.24
CA GLU A 60 8.02 -7.51 -11.78
C GLU A 60 6.93 -7.64 -10.68
N TRP A 61 6.72 -6.58 -9.88
CA TRP A 61 5.64 -6.54 -8.91
C TRP A 61 4.29 -6.30 -9.59
N LYS A 62 3.44 -7.32 -9.59
CA LYS A 62 2.04 -7.22 -10.04
C LYS A 62 1.16 -6.79 -8.88
N LEU A 63 0.98 -5.48 -8.74
CA LEU A 63 0.31 -4.84 -7.60
C LEU A 63 -1.22 -4.77 -7.72
N ASP A 64 -1.79 -5.43 -8.73
CA ASP A 64 -3.23 -5.44 -9.01
C ASP A 64 -4.14 -5.58 -7.77
N PRO A 65 -3.90 -6.52 -6.82
CA PRO A 65 -4.77 -6.64 -5.64
C PRO A 65 -4.65 -5.44 -4.69
N PHE A 66 -3.46 -4.88 -4.53
CA PHE A 66 -3.23 -3.69 -3.69
C PHE A 66 -3.87 -2.45 -4.31
N VAL A 67 -3.66 -2.25 -5.62
CA VAL A 67 -4.28 -1.15 -6.38
C VAL A 67 -5.80 -1.25 -6.35
N HIS A 68 -6.35 -2.46 -6.46
CA HIS A 68 -7.79 -2.69 -6.36
C HIS A 68 -8.35 -2.22 -5.03
N ASP A 69 -7.73 -2.57 -3.90
CA ASP A 69 -8.20 -2.15 -2.58
C ASP A 69 -8.04 -0.64 -2.36
N VAL A 70 -6.90 -0.04 -2.76
CA VAL A 70 -6.72 1.42 -2.70
C VAL A 70 -7.83 2.13 -3.47
N LYS A 71 -8.14 1.66 -4.69
CA LYS A 71 -9.23 2.20 -5.50
C LYS A 71 -10.58 1.97 -4.83
N ARG A 72 -10.87 0.78 -4.31
CA ARG A 72 -12.12 0.49 -3.61
C ARG A 72 -12.37 1.50 -2.50
N TYR A 73 -11.40 1.72 -1.61
CA TYR A 73 -11.58 2.64 -0.48
C TYR A 73 -11.56 4.12 -0.88
N TYR A 74 -10.84 4.48 -1.94
CA TYR A 74 -10.89 5.82 -2.51
C TYR A 74 -12.23 6.11 -3.21
N GLU A 75 -12.75 5.16 -3.98
CA GLU A 75 -13.97 5.28 -4.79
C GLU A 75 -15.25 5.12 -3.97
N THR A 76 -15.23 4.33 -2.88
CA THR A 76 -16.33 4.28 -1.91
C THR A 76 -16.63 5.67 -1.34
N ALA A 77 -15.67 6.60 -1.43
CA ALA A 77 -15.83 7.98 -1.07
C ALA A 77 -16.06 8.95 -2.26
N ASN A 78 -15.71 8.60 -3.50
CA ASN A 78 -15.91 9.46 -4.69
C ASN A 78 -15.93 8.65 -6.01
N LEU A 79 -17.05 8.69 -6.74
CA LEU A 79 -17.21 8.08 -8.06
C LEU A 79 -16.29 8.68 -9.14
N THR A 80 -15.77 7.78 -9.97
CA THR A 80 -15.07 7.92 -11.27
C THR A 80 -13.53 8.01 -11.23
N ILE A 81 -12.89 6.87 -11.57
CA ILE A 81 -11.48 6.79 -11.99
C ILE A 81 -11.42 6.22 -13.42
N PHE A 82 -10.68 6.90 -14.31
CA PHE A 82 -10.16 6.32 -15.54
C PHE A 82 -8.68 5.96 -15.34
N PHE A 83 -8.27 4.82 -15.90
CA PHE A 83 -6.89 4.30 -15.86
C PHE A 83 -5.96 5.09 -16.77
#